data_AF-A0A957DT57-F1
#
_entry.id   AF-A0A957DT57-F1
#
_cell.length_a   1.000
_cell.length_b   1.000
_cell.length_c   1.000
_cell.angle_alpha   90.00
_cell.angle_beta   90.00
_cell.angle_gamma   90.00
#
_symmetry.space_group_name_H-M   'P 1'
#
loop_
_entity.id
_entity.type
_entity.pdbx_description
1 polymer ?
#
loop_
_entity_poly.entity_id
_entity_poly.type
_entity_poly.pdbx_seq_one_letter_code
_entity_poly.pdbx_strand_id
1 'polypeptide(L)'
;MCQVTNFKQYGSIEALNQAFGDRWVYIGRANNYAKLPQSPLANPFKAKDFGGRGQTLTHYRQWLWKRIEAGDEAVLQALQAIDTQSVLICWCKPGPCHGDVVKAAAAWLHCQSA
;
A
#
# COMPACT_ATOMS: atom_id res chain seq x y z
N MET A 1 6.19 9.44 10.17
CA MET A 1 5.46 8.27 9.60
C MET A 1 4.92 8.64 8.23
N CYS A 2 5.08 7.80 7.20
CA CYS A 2 4.69 8.10 5.82
C CYS A 2 3.21 8.46 5.62
N GLN A 3 2.89 9.13 4.51
CA GLN A 3 1.52 9.52 4.16
C GLN A 3 0.82 8.43 3.31
N VAL A 4 -0.50 8.32 3.43
CA VAL A 4 -1.33 7.51 2.52
C VAL A 4 -2.34 8.44 1.85
N THR A 5 -2.39 8.47 0.51
CA THR A 5 -3.32 9.32 -0.24
C THR A 5 -4.07 8.56 -1.34
N ASN A 6 -5.10 9.20 -1.92
CA ASN A 6 -5.88 8.64 -3.02
C ASN A 6 -5.32 9.07 -4.38
N PHE A 7 -5.05 8.12 -5.28
CA PHE A 7 -4.67 8.40 -6.67
C PHE A 7 -5.64 9.38 -7.36
N LYS A 8 -6.95 9.24 -7.14
CA LYS A 8 -8.00 10.08 -7.75
C LYS A 8 -7.88 11.58 -7.43
N GLN A 9 -7.17 11.96 -6.36
CA GLN A 9 -6.92 13.37 -6.05
C GLN A 9 -5.94 14.02 -7.04
N TYR A 10 -5.09 13.21 -7.67
CA TYR A 10 -4.09 13.67 -8.65
C TYR A 10 -4.52 13.33 -10.07
N GLY A 11 -5.20 12.19 -10.27
CA GLY A 11 -5.82 11.82 -11.53
C GLY A 11 -4.87 11.22 -12.58
N SER A 12 -3.56 11.44 -12.47
CA SER A 12 -2.56 10.87 -13.37
C SER A 12 -1.20 10.62 -12.70
N ILE A 13 -0.35 9.83 -13.38
CA ILE A 13 1.04 9.60 -12.93
C ILE A 13 1.85 10.89 -13.04
N GLU A 14 1.62 11.70 -14.07
CA GLU A 14 2.32 12.97 -14.28
C GLU A 14 2.06 13.94 -13.12
N ALA A 15 0.82 14.01 -12.64
CA ALA A 15 0.45 14.83 -11.49
C ALA A 15 1.08 14.31 -10.18
N LEU A 16 1.20 12.99 -10.01
CA LEU A 16 1.91 12.41 -8.87
C LEU A 16 3.42 12.70 -8.92
N ASN A 17 4.04 12.56 -10.09
CA ASN A 17 5.44 12.91 -10.31
C ASN A 17 5.69 14.40 -10.02
N GLN A 18 4.81 15.28 -10.47
CA GLN A 18 4.91 16.72 -10.19
C GLN A 18 4.75 17.03 -8.69
N ALA A 19 3.84 16.35 -8.00
CA ALA A 19 3.56 16.62 -6.58
C ALA A 19 4.61 16.01 -5.64
N PHE A 20 5.14 14.84 -5.97
CA PHE A 20 5.92 14.02 -5.05
C PHE A 20 7.30 13.62 -5.56
N GLY A 21 7.60 13.81 -6.85
CA GLY A 21 8.82 13.32 -7.46
C GLY A 21 8.86 11.79 -7.46
N ASP A 22 9.93 11.23 -6.91
CA ASP A 22 10.20 9.80 -6.74
C ASP A 22 9.65 9.23 -5.41
N ARG A 23 9.13 10.07 -4.52
CA ARG A 23 8.71 9.65 -3.16
C ARG A 23 7.39 8.89 -3.12
N TRP A 24 6.62 8.85 -4.20
CA TRP A 24 5.32 8.17 -4.19
C TRP A 24 5.46 6.69 -4.54
N VAL A 25 4.73 5.84 -3.82
CA VAL A 25 4.79 4.38 -3.99
C VAL A 25 3.39 3.84 -4.21
N TYR A 26 3.16 3.19 -5.34
CA TYR A 26 1.90 2.51 -5.59
C TYR A 26 1.82 1.19 -4.81
N ILE A 27 0.77 1.06 -3.99
CA ILE A 27 0.54 -0.14 -3.14
C ILE A 27 -0.73 -0.90 -3.52
N GLY A 28 -1.35 -0.55 -4.65
CA GLY A 28 -2.60 -1.14 -5.11
C GLY A 28 -2.42 -2.36 -6.02
N ARG A 29 -3.54 -2.97 -6.40
CA ARG A 29 -3.61 -4.00 -7.44
C ARG A 29 -3.26 -3.41 -8.81
N ALA A 30 -2.94 -4.25 -9.79
CA ALA A 30 -2.74 -3.79 -11.17
C ALA A 30 -3.92 -2.92 -11.62
N ASN A 31 -3.60 -1.77 -12.21
CA ASN A 31 -4.57 -0.83 -12.74
C ASN A 31 -4.22 -0.50 -14.20
N ASN A 32 -4.96 -1.08 -15.12
CA ASN A 32 -4.73 -0.92 -16.56
C ASN A 32 -5.02 0.50 -17.06
N TYR A 33 -5.99 1.19 -16.45
CA TYR A 33 -6.34 2.57 -16.82
C TYR A 33 -5.17 3.52 -16.55
N ALA A 34 -4.58 3.43 -15.36
CA ALA A 34 -3.43 4.24 -14.96
C ALA A 34 -2.08 3.63 -15.38
N LYS A 35 -2.07 2.47 -16.06
CA LYS A 35 -0.86 1.69 -16.40
C LYS A 35 0.05 1.40 -15.19
N LEU A 36 -0.54 1.20 -14.01
CA LEU A 36 0.20 0.89 -12.79
C LEU A 36 0.28 -0.63 -12.58
N PRO A 37 1.47 -1.21 -12.39
CA PRO A 37 1.62 -2.63 -12.14
C PRO A 37 1.04 -3.03 -10.78
N GLN A 38 0.85 -4.33 -10.57
CA GLN A 38 0.46 -4.84 -9.26
C GLN A 38 1.60 -4.67 -8.26
N SER A 39 1.31 -4.07 -7.11
CA SER A 39 2.23 -4.03 -5.98
C SER A 39 2.27 -5.39 -5.26
N PRO A 40 3.44 -5.83 -4.75
CA PRO A 40 3.54 -6.93 -3.78
C PRO A 40 2.69 -6.70 -2.52
N LEU A 41 2.44 -5.43 -2.18
CA LEU A 41 1.64 -5.01 -1.02
C LEU A 41 0.16 -4.86 -1.35
N ALA A 42 -0.27 -5.21 -2.57
CA ALA A 42 -1.68 -5.12 -2.95
C ALA A 42 -2.54 -6.05 -2.08
N ASN A 43 -3.67 -5.53 -1.58
CA ASN A 43 -4.63 -6.37 -0.87
C ASN A 43 -5.25 -7.42 -1.83
N PRO A 44 -5.06 -8.74 -1.59
CA PRO A 44 -5.54 -9.80 -2.47
C PRO A 44 -7.05 -10.07 -2.32
N PHE A 45 -7.68 -9.58 -1.25
CA PHE A 45 -9.12 -9.75 -0.99
C PHE A 45 -9.96 -8.66 -1.66
N LYS A 46 -11.05 -9.03 -2.34
CA LYS A 46 -11.92 -8.08 -3.02
C LYS A 46 -13.04 -7.66 -2.07
N ALA A 47 -13.24 -6.36 -1.90
CA ALA A 47 -14.25 -5.82 -0.98
C ALA A 47 -15.66 -6.42 -1.15
N LYS A 48 -16.07 -6.70 -2.39
CA LYS A 48 -17.38 -7.29 -2.71
C LYS A 48 -17.58 -8.69 -2.10
N ASP A 49 -16.50 -9.46 -1.91
CA ASP A 49 -16.56 -10.82 -1.37
C ASP A 49 -16.68 -10.80 0.17
N PHE A 50 -16.47 -9.63 0.80
CA PHE A 50 -16.45 -9.44 2.25
C PHE A 50 -17.51 -8.44 2.73
N GLY A 51 -18.52 -8.13 1.92
CA GLY A 51 -19.63 -7.25 2.33
C GLY A 51 -19.30 -5.76 2.30
N GLY A 52 -18.22 -5.33 1.63
CA GLY A 52 -17.97 -3.93 1.31
C GLY A 52 -16.57 -3.42 1.65
N ARG A 53 -16.40 -2.10 1.51
CA ARG A 53 -15.12 -1.41 1.74
C ARG A 53 -14.74 -1.48 3.22
N GLY A 54 -13.47 -1.78 3.50
CA GLY A 54 -12.96 -1.89 4.87
C GLY A 54 -13.08 -3.29 5.48
N GLN A 55 -14.04 -4.10 5.05
CA GLN A 55 -14.27 -5.43 5.62
C GLN A 55 -13.14 -6.43 5.33
N THR A 56 -12.32 -6.15 4.32
CA THR A 56 -11.12 -6.96 4.02
C THR A 56 -9.93 -6.66 4.93
N LEU A 57 -9.95 -5.57 5.72
CA LEU A 57 -8.73 -5.07 6.39
C LEU A 57 -8.20 -6.04 7.44
N THR A 58 -9.08 -6.69 8.20
CA THR A 58 -8.68 -7.72 9.18
C THR A 58 -7.97 -8.89 8.49
N HIS A 59 -8.56 -9.39 7.41
CA HIS A 59 -7.97 -10.47 6.60
C HIS A 59 -6.66 -10.04 5.95
N TYR A 60 -6.61 -8.81 5.43
CA TYR A 60 -5.41 -8.26 4.82
C TYR A 60 -4.26 -8.12 5.83
N ARG A 61 -4.54 -7.63 7.04
CA ARG A 61 -3.54 -7.55 8.12
C ARG A 61 -2.97 -8.93 8.44
N GLN A 62 -3.82 -9.93 8.60
CA GLN A 62 -3.39 -11.32 8.85
C GLN A 62 -2.58 -11.89 7.68
N TRP A 63 -3.02 -11.64 6.45
CA TRP A 63 -2.30 -12.08 5.25
C TRP A 63 -0.92 -11.45 5.15
N LEU A 64 -0.82 -10.12 5.35
CA LEU A 64 0.44 -9.40 5.27
C LEU A 64 1.41 -9.88 6.35
N TRP A 65 0.92 -10.09 7.57
CA TRP A 65 1.72 -10.64 8.65
C TRP A 65 2.29 -12.02 8.31
N LYS A 66 1.47 -12.94 7.81
CA LYS A 66 1.94 -14.27 7.38
C LYS A 66 2.99 -14.21 6.29
N ARG A 67 2.93 -13.23 5.39
CA ARG A 67 3.93 -13.03 4.32
C ARG A 67 5.26 -12.58 4.90
N ILE A 68 5.22 -11.65 5.86
CA ILE A 68 6.39 -11.20 6.60
C ILE A 68 7.03 -12.38 7.36
N GLU A 69 6.24 -13.15 8.13
CA GLU A 69 6.73 -14.32 8.89
C GLU A 69 7.33 -15.40 7.99
N ALA A 70 6.75 -15.60 6.80
CA ALA A 70 7.23 -16.57 5.82
C ALA A 70 8.50 -16.11 5.07
N GLY A 71 9.00 -14.89 5.31
CA GLY A 71 10.17 -14.38 4.62
C GLY A 71 9.92 -14.05 3.14
N ASP A 72 8.69 -13.68 2.76
CA ASP A 72 8.34 -13.35 1.36
C ASP A 72 9.17 -12.15 0.89
N GLU A 73 10.20 -12.40 0.08
CA GLU A 73 11.20 -11.41 -0.32
C GLU A 73 10.59 -10.19 -0.99
N ALA A 74 9.58 -10.39 -1.86
CA ALA A 74 8.93 -9.29 -2.57
C ALA A 74 8.16 -8.38 -1.62
N VAL A 75 7.50 -8.95 -0.61
CA VAL A 75 6.79 -8.19 0.43
C VAL A 75 7.80 -7.47 1.33
N LEU A 76 8.84 -8.16 1.79
CA LEU A 76 9.85 -7.59 2.69
C LEU A 76 10.61 -6.44 2.04
N GLN A 77 11.07 -6.61 0.80
CA GLN A 77 11.76 -5.55 0.06
C GLN A 77 10.84 -4.35 -0.17
N ALA A 78 9.57 -4.57 -0.53
CA ALA A 78 8.62 -3.49 -0.73
C ALA A 78 8.30 -2.73 0.58
N LEU A 79 8.20 -3.43 1.72
CA LEU A 79 8.04 -2.77 3.03
C LEU A 79 9.30 -2.02 3.46
N GLN A 80 10.47 -2.60 3.24
CA GLN A 80 11.75 -2.00 3.62
C GLN A 80 12.02 -0.70 2.85
N ALA A 81 11.58 -0.62 1.60
CA ALA A 81 11.70 0.58 0.75
C ALA A 81 10.79 1.75 1.17
N ILE A 82 9.82 1.53 2.07
CA ILE A 82 8.89 2.58 2.53
C ILE A 82 9.48 3.28 3.75
N ASP A 83 9.98 4.50 3.57
CA ASP A 83 10.51 5.34 4.64
C ASP A 83 9.49 6.36 5.18
N THR A 84 9.95 7.31 6.01
CA THR A 84 9.06 8.34 6.59
C THR A 84 8.64 9.43 5.61
N GLN A 85 9.35 9.62 4.49
CA GLN A 85 9.10 10.62 3.46
C GLN A 85 8.22 10.10 2.32
N SER A 86 8.06 8.78 2.25
CA SER A 86 7.25 8.07 1.27
C SER A 86 5.78 8.50 1.29
N VAL A 87 5.16 8.48 0.12
CA VAL A 87 3.74 8.76 -0.06
C VAL A 87 3.06 7.56 -0.71
N LEU A 88 2.33 6.78 0.09
CA LEU A 88 1.66 5.58 -0.36
C LEU A 88 0.39 5.93 -1.14
N ILE A 89 0.34 5.48 -2.40
CA ILE A 89 -0.77 5.73 -3.30
C ILE A 89 -1.72 4.54 -3.31
N CYS A 90 -2.97 4.79 -2.92
CA CYS A 90 -4.05 3.83 -2.90
C CYS A 90 -5.32 4.40 -3.54
N TRP A 91 -6.33 3.56 -3.76
CA TRP A 91 -7.65 3.96 -4.26
C TRP A 91 -8.72 4.04 -3.17
N CYS A 92 -8.42 3.56 -1.96
CA CYS A 92 -9.41 3.36 -0.89
C CYS A 92 -9.70 4.60 -0.03
N LYS A 93 -8.73 5.51 0.14
CA LYS A 93 -8.91 6.76 0.90
C LYS A 93 -10.04 7.61 0.28
N PRO A 94 -10.77 8.46 1.03
CA PRO A 94 -10.63 8.71 2.47
C PRO A 94 -11.24 7.61 3.36
N GLY A 95 -11.90 6.60 2.77
CA GLY A 95 -12.44 5.49 3.55
C GLY A 95 -11.36 4.57 4.13
N PRO A 96 -11.77 3.50 4.85
CA PRO A 96 -10.86 2.50 5.39
C PRO A 96 -9.91 1.97 4.31
N CYS A 97 -8.59 2.09 4.55
CA CYS A 97 -7.57 1.91 3.53
C CYS A 97 -6.55 0.86 3.95
N HIS A 98 -6.21 -0.06 3.04
CA HIS A 98 -5.15 -1.04 3.30
C HIS A 98 -3.77 -0.40 3.43
N GLY A 99 -3.60 0.81 2.87
CA GLY A 99 -2.37 1.58 3.02
C GLY A 99 -2.06 1.96 4.46
N ASP A 100 -3.07 2.08 5.33
CA ASP A 100 -2.84 2.32 6.76
C ASP A 100 -2.20 1.08 7.42
N VAL A 101 -2.56 -0.12 6.96
CA VAL A 101 -1.96 -1.39 7.42
C VAL A 101 -0.53 -1.52 6.88
N VAL A 102 -0.29 -1.20 5.60
CA VAL A 102 1.05 -1.20 4.99
C VAL A 102 1.99 -0.26 5.74
N LYS A 103 1.53 0.98 5.98
CA LYS A 103 2.26 1.99 6.74
C LYS A 103 2.68 1.48 8.13
N ALA A 104 1.78 0.82 8.85
CA ALA A 104 2.08 0.26 10.15
C ALA A 104 3.10 -0.90 10.07
N ALA A 105 2.97 -1.77 9.07
CA ALA A 105 3.89 -2.88 8.86
C ALA A 105 5.32 -2.41 8.51
N ALA A 106 5.45 -1.40 7.63
CA ALA A 106 6.75 -0.82 7.27
C ALA A 106 7.44 -0.18 8.50
N ALA A 107 6.69 0.60 9.28
CA ALA A 107 7.22 1.19 10.52
C ALA A 107 7.69 0.12 11.52
N TRP A 108 6.91 -0.94 11.71
CA TRP A 108 7.30 -2.06 12.57
C TRP A 108 8.56 -2.77 12.07
N LEU A 109 8.68 -3.00 10.77
CA LEU A 109 9.86 -3.64 10.17
C LEU A 109 11.12 -2.80 10.41
N HIS A 110 11.05 -1.49 10.20
CA HIS A 110 12.17 -0.58 10.42
C HIS A 110 12.60 -0.49 11.89
N CYS A 111 11.68 -0.62 12.84
CA CYS A 111 12.01 -0.64 14.27
C CYS A 111 12.72 -1.92 14.73
N GLN A 112 12.66 -3.02 13.97
CA GLN A 112 13.38 -4.25 14.31
C GLN A 112 14.77 -4.33 13.69
N SER A 113 14.99 -3.62 12.59
CA SER A 113 16.27 -3.55 11.90
C SER A 113 17.21 -2.47 12.48
N ALA A 114 16.77 -1.75 13.51
CA ALA A 114 17.50 -0.71 14.24
C ALA A 114 18.02 -1.26 15.58
#